data_AF-A0A1B8QTW3-F1
#
_entry.id   AF-A0A1B8QTW3-F1
#
_cell.length_a   1.000
_cell.length_b   1.000
_cell.length_c   1.000
_cell.angle_alpha   90.00
_cell.angle_beta   90.00
_cell.angle_gamma   90.00
#
_symmetry.space_group_name_H-M   'P 1'
#
loop_
_entity.id
_entity.type
_entity.pdbx_description
1 polymer ?
#
loop_
_entity_poly.entity_id
_entity_poly.type
_entity_poly.pdbx_seq_one_letter_code
_entity_poly.pdbx_strand_id
1 'polypeptide(L)'
;MNGLFRFFLAISSTSLFIVIFLIKSKCYIFESNFYFYLDNFFKINNIEQYSLVGFISIPLLFLAISMKLLEKLSKDRIKEGEIIEIENSTNNFLPSYLGYFFVALSISDNDFLTMSIIYFIIVLFVFYSQTNYFNPFLLILGYKFYKIKTKGGLSLLLISKKEFKKSDEVIIEKVYRINNSTYIDTQKSEV
;
A
#
# COMPACT_ATOMS: atom_id res chain seq x y z
N MET A 1 12.97 -2.13 -13.98
CA MET A 1 11.53 -2.39 -13.84
C MET A 1 11.12 -2.64 -12.39
N ASN A 2 11.78 -3.56 -11.69
CA ASN A 2 11.48 -3.88 -10.28
C ASN A 2 11.65 -2.65 -9.35
N GLY A 3 12.64 -1.79 -9.60
CA GLY A 3 12.79 -0.53 -8.86
C GLY A 3 11.57 0.39 -8.98
N LEU A 4 11.07 0.60 -10.20
CA LEU A 4 9.92 1.47 -10.45
C LEU A 4 8.61 0.91 -9.84
N PHE A 5 8.39 -0.40 -9.96
CA PHE A 5 7.28 -1.08 -9.30
C PHE A 5 7.30 -0.85 -7.78
N ARG A 6 8.46 -1.09 -7.15
CA ARG A 6 8.66 -0.93 -5.70
C ARG A 6 8.52 0.52 -5.26
N PHE A 7 8.95 1.47 -6.07
CA PHE A 7 8.84 2.89 -5.78
C PHE A 7 7.37 3.33 -5.73
N PHE A 8 6.58 3.01 -6.75
CA PHE A 8 5.14 3.32 -6.74
C PHE A 8 4.39 2.57 -5.64
N LEU A 9 4.79 1.34 -5.33
CA LEU A 9 4.20 0.59 -4.22
C LEU A 9 4.52 1.23 -2.86
N ALA A 10 5.76 1.72 -2.67
CA ALA A 10 6.18 2.43 -1.46
C ALA A 10 5.43 3.76 -1.29
N ILE A 11 5.27 4.54 -2.37
CA ILE A 11 4.47 5.77 -2.34
C ILE A 11 3.01 5.44 -2.01
N SER A 12 2.42 4.46 -2.70
CA SER A 12 1.02 4.08 -2.44
C SER A 12 0.79 3.65 -0.99
N SER A 13 1.68 2.82 -0.43
CA SER A 13 1.56 2.33 0.94
C SER A 13 1.73 3.39 2.03
N THR A 14 2.48 4.46 1.75
CA THR A 14 2.82 5.49 2.74
C THR A 14 2.04 6.79 2.56
N SER A 15 1.47 7.03 1.37
CA SER A 15 0.78 8.28 1.02
C SER A 15 -0.42 8.63 1.89
N LEU A 16 -1.00 7.67 2.63
CA LEU A 16 -2.00 7.97 3.67
C LEU A 16 -1.49 8.94 4.74
N PHE A 17 -0.16 8.97 4.98
CA PHE A 17 0.48 9.97 5.82
C PHE A 17 0.18 11.40 5.33
N ILE A 18 0.41 11.66 4.03
CA ILE A 18 0.11 12.95 3.40
C ILE A 18 -1.39 13.23 3.47
N VAL A 19 -2.22 12.24 3.13
CA VAL A 19 -3.68 12.40 3.15
C VAL A 19 -4.15 12.86 4.53
N ILE A 20 -3.67 12.23 5.60
CA ILE A 20 -4.03 12.60 6.97
C ILE A 20 -3.53 13.99 7.33
N PHE A 21 -2.29 14.34 6.98
CA PHE A 21 -1.77 15.68 7.22
C PHE A 21 -2.60 16.76 6.51
N LEU A 22 -2.97 16.54 5.25
CA LEU A 22 -3.78 17.48 4.47
C LEU A 22 -5.19 17.64 5.04
N ILE A 23 -5.82 16.52 5.42
CA ILE A 23 -7.13 16.55 6.11
C ILE A 23 -7.02 17.33 7.42
N LYS A 24 -6.00 17.04 8.23
CA LYS A 24 -5.77 17.66 9.53
C LYS A 24 -5.51 19.16 9.41
N SER A 25 -4.68 19.55 8.45
CA SER A 25 -4.37 20.96 8.14
C SER A 25 -5.51 21.70 7.43
N LYS A 26 -6.64 21.02 7.16
CA LYS A 26 -7.79 21.55 6.41
C LYS A 26 -7.40 22.10 5.04
N CYS A 27 -6.42 21.47 4.41
CA CYS A 27 -6.05 21.80 3.03
C CYS A 27 -7.13 21.24 2.10
N TYR A 28 -7.71 22.09 1.27
CA TYR A 28 -8.68 21.68 0.25
C TYR A 28 -7.97 21.65 -1.11
N ILE A 29 -8.30 20.67 -1.96
CA ILE A 29 -7.64 20.49 -3.28
C ILE A 29 -7.79 21.73 -4.17
N PHE A 30 -8.88 22.48 -3.98
CA PHE A 30 -9.29 23.55 -4.88
C PHE A 30 -9.65 24.81 -4.09
N GLU A 31 -8.65 25.54 -3.60
CA GLU A 31 -8.80 26.90 -3.04
C GLU A 31 -9.03 27.99 -4.11
N SER A 32 -9.56 27.64 -5.30
CA SER A 32 -9.65 28.58 -6.43
C SER A 32 -11.09 29.00 -6.76
N ASN A 33 -11.22 30.20 -7.33
CA ASN A 33 -12.46 30.79 -7.84
C ASN A 33 -13.26 29.86 -8.79
N PHE A 34 -12.64 28.81 -9.32
CA PHE A 34 -13.27 27.78 -10.15
C PHE A 34 -14.40 27.03 -9.41
N TYR A 35 -14.31 26.89 -8.09
CA TYR A 35 -15.26 26.12 -7.30
C TYR A 35 -16.56 26.86 -6.99
N PHE A 36 -16.53 28.19 -6.85
CA PHE A 36 -17.75 29.01 -6.79
C PHE A 36 -18.64 28.79 -8.02
N TYR A 37 -18.02 28.59 -9.20
CA TYR A 37 -18.75 28.27 -10.42
C TYR A 37 -19.29 26.84 -10.43
N LEU A 38 -18.53 25.85 -9.94
CA LEU A 38 -18.95 24.46 -9.87
C LEU A 38 -20.07 24.22 -8.83
N ASP A 39 -19.99 24.86 -7.67
CA ASP A 39 -21.02 24.81 -6.63
C ASP A 39 -22.34 25.44 -7.12
N ASN A 40 -22.27 26.59 -7.82
CA ASN A 40 -23.43 27.18 -8.48
C ASN A 40 -24.00 26.31 -9.61
N PHE A 41 -23.15 25.57 -10.34
CA PHE A 41 -23.58 24.75 -11.47
C PHE A 41 -24.22 23.42 -11.01
N PHE A 42 -23.63 22.74 -10.04
CA PHE A 42 -24.11 21.44 -9.55
C PHE A 42 -25.03 21.53 -8.32
N LYS A 43 -25.13 22.69 -7.66
CA LYS A 43 -25.90 22.91 -6.42
C LYS A 43 -25.55 21.91 -5.30
N ILE A 44 -24.26 21.58 -5.16
CA ILE A 44 -23.79 20.64 -4.13
C ILE A 44 -23.18 21.43 -2.99
N ASN A 45 -23.98 21.73 -1.97
CA ASN A 45 -23.51 22.36 -0.74
C ASN A 45 -22.32 21.57 -0.14
N ASN A 46 -21.30 22.28 0.36
CA ASN A 46 -20.11 21.74 1.05
C ASN A 46 -19.14 20.93 0.18
N ILE A 47 -19.05 21.24 -1.11
CA ILE A 47 -18.16 20.54 -2.06
C ILE A 47 -16.65 20.57 -1.66
N GLU A 48 -16.23 21.54 -0.84
CA GLU A 48 -14.90 21.61 -0.22
C GLU A 48 -14.59 20.38 0.64
N GLN A 49 -15.57 19.85 1.37
CA GLN A 49 -15.41 18.66 2.21
C GLN A 49 -15.26 17.38 1.37
N TYR A 50 -15.85 17.33 0.18
CA TYR A 50 -15.68 16.23 -0.76
C TYR A 50 -14.29 16.23 -1.43
N SER A 51 -13.60 17.38 -1.45
CA SER A 51 -12.21 17.44 -1.92
C SER A 51 -11.27 16.54 -1.09
N LEU A 52 -11.60 16.30 0.18
CA LEU A 52 -10.82 15.40 1.06
C LEU A 52 -10.82 13.95 0.56
N VAL A 53 -11.91 13.50 -0.08
CA VAL A 53 -11.99 12.18 -0.73
C VAL A 53 -11.06 12.11 -1.94
N GLY A 54 -10.85 13.24 -2.62
CA GLY A 54 -9.92 13.35 -3.73
C GLY A 54 -8.48 12.99 -3.35
N PHE A 55 -8.05 13.28 -2.12
CA PHE A 55 -6.68 12.92 -1.69
C PHE A 55 -6.48 11.40 -1.58
N ILE A 56 -7.52 10.62 -1.27
CA ILE A 56 -7.45 9.15 -1.24
C ILE A 56 -7.25 8.56 -2.65
N SER A 57 -7.65 9.28 -3.69
CA SER A 57 -7.42 8.86 -5.08
C SER A 57 -5.93 8.78 -5.42
N ILE A 58 -5.08 9.62 -4.84
CA ILE A 58 -3.64 9.66 -5.11
C ILE A 58 -2.95 8.31 -4.75
N PRO A 59 -3.07 7.77 -3.52
CA PRO A 59 -2.57 6.44 -3.18
C PRO A 59 -3.05 5.33 -4.12
N LEU A 60 -4.33 5.39 -4.51
CA LEU A 60 -4.98 4.41 -5.37
C LEU A 60 -4.42 4.47 -6.79
N LEU A 61 -4.16 5.67 -7.32
CA LEU A 61 -3.52 5.87 -8.61
C LEU A 61 -2.12 5.27 -8.63
N PHE A 62 -1.32 5.53 -7.59
CA PHE A 62 0.02 4.92 -7.48
C PHE A 62 -0.03 3.41 -7.34
N LEU A 63 -1.02 2.87 -6.61
CA LEU A 63 -1.24 1.42 -6.57
C LEU A 63 -1.58 0.88 -7.95
N ALA A 64 -2.50 1.51 -8.68
CA ALA A 64 -2.91 1.08 -10.01
C ALA A 64 -1.73 1.07 -10.99
N ILE A 65 -0.86 2.10 -10.94
CA ILE A 65 0.38 2.14 -11.72
C ILE A 65 1.30 0.97 -11.34
N SER A 66 1.51 0.74 -10.05
CA SER A 66 2.33 -0.39 -9.57
C SER A 66 1.77 -1.73 -10.05
N MET A 67 0.47 -1.96 -9.90
CA MET A 67 -0.19 -3.18 -10.37
C MET A 67 -0.11 -3.36 -11.89
N LYS A 68 -0.17 -2.28 -12.69
CA LYS A 68 0.05 -2.35 -14.14
C LYS A 68 1.50 -2.73 -14.51
N LEU A 69 2.47 -2.41 -13.66
CA LEU A 69 3.87 -2.82 -13.83
C LEU A 69 4.14 -4.24 -13.35
N LEU A 70 3.18 -4.88 -12.67
CA LEU A 70 3.36 -6.20 -12.06
C LEU A 70 3.75 -7.29 -13.08
N GLU A 71 3.10 -7.30 -14.25
CA GLU A 71 3.35 -8.31 -15.28
C GLU A 71 4.79 -8.33 -15.80
N LYS A 72 5.51 -7.22 -15.57
CA LYS A 72 6.88 -7.02 -15.97
C LYS A 72 7.89 -7.48 -14.91
N LEU A 73 7.44 -7.96 -13.76
CA LEU A 73 8.29 -8.57 -12.74
C LEU A 73 8.67 -10.01 -13.12
N SER A 74 9.76 -10.49 -12.52
CA SER A 74 10.15 -11.90 -12.60
C SER A 74 9.05 -12.78 -12.01
N LYS A 75 8.86 -13.95 -12.62
CA LYS A 75 7.86 -14.95 -12.23
C LYS A 75 8.58 -16.15 -11.63
N ASP A 76 8.11 -16.59 -10.47
CA ASP A 76 8.54 -17.81 -9.81
C ASP A 76 7.31 -18.73 -9.61
N ARG A 77 7.54 -19.91 -9.03
CA ARG A 77 6.51 -20.86 -8.63
C ARG A 77 6.80 -21.35 -7.21
N ILE A 78 5.75 -21.66 -6.45
CA ILE A 78 5.83 -22.31 -5.14
C ILE A 78 5.21 -23.69 -5.30
N LYS A 79 6.04 -24.73 -5.15
CA LYS A 79 5.61 -26.13 -5.31
C LYS A 79 5.10 -26.70 -3.99
N GLU A 80 4.34 -27.77 -4.11
CA GLU A 80 3.88 -28.56 -2.97
C GLU A 80 5.06 -28.97 -2.07
N GLY A 81 4.86 -28.77 -0.77
CA GLY A 81 5.85 -29.10 0.24
C GLY A 81 7.09 -28.21 0.25
N GLU A 82 7.19 -27.12 -0.52
CA GLU A 82 8.28 -26.16 -0.36
C GLU A 82 8.13 -25.28 0.89
N ILE A 83 6.88 -25.04 1.31
CA ILE A 83 6.52 -24.25 2.49
C ILE A 83 6.29 -25.19 3.68
N ILE A 84 6.94 -24.89 4.80
CA ILE A 84 6.86 -25.65 6.05
C ILE A 84 6.04 -24.94 7.13
N GLU A 85 6.00 -23.62 7.09
CA GLU A 85 5.24 -22.80 8.04
C GLU A 85 4.58 -21.65 7.29
N ILE A 86 3.37 -21.30 7.72
CA ILE A 86 2.64 -20.13 7.25
C ILE A 86 1.98 -19.43 8.43
N GLU A 87 2.16 -18.11 8.50
CA GLU A 87 1.58 -17.25 9.52
C GLU A 87 0.87 -16.08 8.84
N ASN A 88 -0.42 -15.88 9.12
CA ASN A 88 -1.11 -14.68 8.69
C ASN A 88 -0.64 -13.48 9.52
N SER A 89 0.17 -12.64 8.88
CA SER A 89 0.79 -11.46 9.49
C SER A 89 0.09 -10.15 9.15
N THR A 90 -1.14 -10.20 8.61
CA THR A 90 -1.87 -9.01 8.15
C THR A 90 -2.00 -7.94 9.25
N ASN A 91 -2.22 -8.36 10.50
CA ASN A 91 -2.38 -7.43 11.62
C ASN A 91 -1.05 -6.86 12.15
N ASN A 92 0.09 -7.46 11.79
CA ASN A 92 1.41 -7.07 12.31
C ASN A 92 1.85 -5.68 11.82
N PHE A 93 1.15 -5.11 10.84
CA PHE A 93 1.49 -3.83 10.22
C PHE A 93 0.66 -2.65 10.72
N LEU A 94 -0.44 -2.90 11.44
CA LEU A 94 -1.30 -1.86 12.00
C LEU A 94 -0.54 -0.88 12.92
N PRO A 95 0.40 -1.32 13.79
CA PRO A 95 1.19 -0.40 14.61
C PRO A 95 2.01 0.59 13.79
N SER A 96 2.55 0.17 12.64
CA SER A 96 3.32 1.05 11.75
C SER A 96 2.45 2.17 11.17
N TYR A 97 1.22 1.88 10.77
CA TYR A 97 0.27 2.91 10.30
C TYR A 97 -0.13 3.86 11.40
N LEU A 98 -0.45 3.35 12.59
CA LEU A 98 -0.75 4.19 13.73
C LEU A 98 0.42 5.14 14.04
N GLY A 99 1.65 4.64 13.97
CA GLY A 99 2.85 5.47 14.08
C GLY A 99 2.89 6.60 13.05
N TYR A 100 2.69 6.29 11.76
CA TYR A 100 2.64 7.30 10.70
C TYR A 100 1.52 8.32 10.91
N PHE A 101 0.34 7.86 11.34
CA PHE A 101 -0.83 8.71 11.54
C PHE A 101 -0.59 9.68 12.71
N PHE A 102 -0.06 9.19 13.83
CA PHE A 102 0.25 10.06 14.97
C PHE A 102 1.34 11.08 14.64
N VAL A 103 2.36 10.70 13.87
CA VAL A 103 3.37 11.66 13.40
C VAL A 103 2.72 12.71 12.49
N ALA A 104 1.91 12.32 11.51
CA ALA A 104 1.20 13.25 10.63
C ALA A 104 0.31 14.24 11.40
N LEU A 105 -0.41 13.75 12.41
CA LEU A 105 -1.26 14.57 13.27
C LEU A 105 -0.46 15.49 14.21
N SER A 106 0.77 15.11 14.58
CA SER A 106 1.62 15.89 15.48
C SER A 106 2.31 17.09 14.84
N ILE A 107 2.51 17.06 13.52
CA ILE A 107 3.16 18.16 12.79
C ILE A 107 2.23 19.36 12.79
N SER A 108 2.74 20.55 13.08
CA SER A 108 1.96 21.80 13.07
C SER A 108 1.19 22.01 11.77
N ASP A 109 0.02 22.63 11.87
CA ASP A 109 -0.78 22.97 10.70
C ASP A 109 0.04 23.87 9.76
N ASN A 110 -0.06 23.64 8.46
CA ASN A 110 0.67 24.37 7.40
C ASN A 110 2.21 24.22 7.41
N ASP A 111 2.80 23.38 8.26
CA ASP A 111 4.23 23.05 8.17
C ASP A 111 4.50 21.97 7.11
N PHE A 112 4.33 22.37 5.85
CA PHE A 112 4.54 21.50 4.69
C PHE A 112 6.00 21.06 4.52
N LEU A 113 6.97 21.83 5.04
CA LEU A 113 8.38 21.52 4.94
C LEU A 113 8.72 20.31 5.83
N THR A 114 8.36 20.38 7.12
CA THR A 114 8.57 19.28 8.05
C THR A 114 7.83 18.02 7.60
N MET A 115 6.57 18.17 7.15
CA MET A 115 5.80 17.07 6.59
C MET A 115 6.50 16.42 5.40
N SER A 116 6.97 17.21 4.43
CA SER A 116 7.63 16.70 3.22
C SER A 116 8.92 15.96 3.54
N ILE A 117 9.73 16.48 4.48
CA ILE A 117 10.97 15.84 4.92
C ILE A 117 10.69 14.51 5.61
N ILE A 118 9.75 14.48 6.56
CA ILE A 118 9.38 13.25 7.28
C ILE A 118 8.80 12.22 6.31
N TYR A 119 7.90 12.64 5.41
CA TYR A 119 7.33 11.75 4.41
C TYR A 119 8.42 11.16 3.50
N PHE A 120 9.35 11.99 3.04
CA PHE A 120 10.48 11.53 2.23
C PHE A 120 11.31 10.46 2.95
N ILE A 121 11.60 10.67 4.24
CA ILE A 121 12.30 9.68 5.07
C ILE A 121 11.50 8.37 5.14
N ILE A 122 10.19 8.43 5.41
CA ILE A 122 9.32 7.25 5.46
C ILE A 122 9.35 6.48 4.12
N VAL A 123 9.21 7.18 3.00
CA VAL A 123 9.26 6.58 1.65
C VAL A 123 10.60 5.89 1.41
N LEU A 124 11.72 6.53 1.77
CA LEU A 124 13.06 5.93 1.66
C LEU A 124 13.17 4.66 2.50
N PHE A 125 12.75 4.70 3.77
CA PHE A 125 12.77 3.54 4.65
C PHE A 125 11.95 2.39 4.08
N VAL A 126 10.72 2.63 3.63
CA VAL A 126 9.88 1.58 3.05
C VAL A 126 10.47 1.04 1.75
N PHE A 127 11.01 1.92 0.90
CA PHE A 127 11.62 1.51 -0.37
C PHE A 127 12.86 0.63 -0.17
N TYR A 128 13.76 0.99 0.74
CA TYR A 128 15.03 0.29 0.96
C TYR A 128 14.93 -0.90 1.91
N SER A 129 14.11 -0.81 2.97
CA SER A 129 13.99 -1.88 3.99
C SER A 129 13.43 -3.17 3.41
N GLN A 130 12.60 -3.10 2.37
CA GLN A 130 12.05 -4.25 1.66
C GLN A 130 11.19 -5.21 2.53
N THR A 131 10.97 -4.89 3.80
CA THR A 131 10.34 -5.77 4.80
C THR A 131 8.87 -5.43 5.05
N ASN A 132 8.40 -4.27 4.60
CA ASN A 132 7.07 -3.75 4.95
C ASN A 132 6.31 -3.18 3.74
N TYR A 133 6.20 -3.91 2.63
CA TYR A 133 5.27 -3.53 1.54
C TYR A 133 3.81 -3.82 1.89
N PHE A 134 3.44 -3.61 3.15
CA PHE A 134 2.04 -3.57 3.51
C PHE A 134 1.43 -2.33 2.87
N ASN A 135 0.22 -2.49 2.34
CA ASN A 135 -0.50 -1.42 1.70
C ASN A 135 -1.97 -1.57 2.08
N PRO A 136 -2.60 -0.60 2.78
CA PRO A 136 -3.99 -0.71 3.21
C PRO A 136 -4.93 -0.85 2.02
N PHE A 137 -4.57 -0.29 0.86
CA PHE A 137 -5.34 -0.46 -0.36
C PHE A 137 -5.23 -1.88 -0.94
N LEU A 138 -4.10 -2.57 -0.76
CA LEU A 138 -4.04 -4.00 -1.08
C LEU A 138 -4.97 -4.81 -0.18
N LEU A 139 -5.10 -4.47 1.11
CA LEU A 139 -6.09 -5.10 1.99
C LEU A 139 -7.51 -4.88 1.49
N ILE A 140 -7.86 -3.64 1.12
CA ILE A 140 -9.19 -3.31 0.59
C ILE A 140 -9.46 -4.09 -0.71
N LEU A 141 -8.43 -4.34 -1.52
CA LEU A 141 -8.53 -5.19 -2.72
C LEU A 141 -8.55 -6.70 -2.44
N GLY A 142 -8.57 -7.10 -1.17
CA GLY A 142 -8.69 -8.48 -0.70
C GLY A 142 -7.37 -9.24 -0.58
N TYR A 143 -6.22 -8.58 -0.67
CA TYR A 143 -4.93 -9.24 -0.43
C TYR A 143 -4.67 -9.40 1.07
N LYS A 144 -4.10 -10.54 1.44
CA LYS A 144 -3.59 -10.84 2.78
C LYS A 144 -2.08 -11.03 2.75
N PHE A 145 -1.44 -10.83 3.91
CA PHE A 145 0.01 -10.87 4.07
C PHE A 145 0.43 -12.05 4.93
N TYR A 146 1.14 -13.00 4.34
CA TYR A 146 1.58 -14.22 4.99
C TYR A 146 3.10 -14.24 5.14
N LYS A 147 3.59 -14.45 6.35
CA LYS A 147 4.98 -14.87 6.56
C LYS A 147 5.04 -16.37 6.33
N ILE A 148 5.84 -16.79 5.36
CA ILE A 148 6.05 -18.20 5.04
C ILE A 148 7.50 -18.57 5.29
N LYS A 149 7.74 -19.77 5.82
CA LYS A 149 9.09 -20.35 5.86
C LYS A 149 9.20 -21.49 4.87
N THR A 150 10.29 -21.49 4.11
CA THR A 150 10.59 -22.56 3.16
C THR A 150 11.37 -23.69 3.84
N LYS A 151 11.37 -24.88 3.26
CA LYS A 151 12.25 -26.00 3.68
C LYS A 151 13.73 -25.62 3.76
N GLY A 152 14.17 -24.67 2.92
CA GLY A 152 15.54 -24.15 2.93
C GLY A 152 15.84 -23.17 4.07
N GLY A 153 14.90 -22.94 5.00
CA GLY A 153 15.06 -22.03 6.14
C GLY A 153 14.86 -20.55 5.82
N LEU A 154 14.46 -20.21 4.59
CA LEU A 154 14.20 -18.82 4.21
C LEU A 154 12.84 -18.36 4.70
N SER A 155 12.79 -17.18 5.34
CA SER A 155 11.54 -16.51 5.70
C SER A 155 11.18 -15.49 4.63
N LEU A 156 10.00 -15.65 4.02
CA LEU A 156 9.50 -14.82 2.93
C LEU A 156 8.15 -14.21 3.30
N LEU A 157 7.81 -13.09 2.66
CA LEU A 157 6.50 -12.47 2.70
C LEU A 157 5.74 -12.82 1.41
N LEU A 158 4.63 -13.52 1.54
CA LEU A 158 3.69 -13.81 0.46
C LEU A 158 2.46 -12.92 0.59
N ILE A 159 2.18 -12.15 -0.45
CA ILE A 159 0.98 -11.34 -0.59
C ILE A 159 0.04 -12.10 -1.53
N SER A 160 -1.15 -12.51 -1.08
CA SER A 160 -2.08 -13.25 -1.95
C SER A 160 -3.53 -12.89 -1.65
N LYS A 161 -4.38 -12.99 -2.67
CA LYS A 161 -5.85 -12.95 -2.49
C LYS A 161 -6.41 -14.28 -2.01
N LYS A 162 -5.64 -15.37 -2.13
CA LYS A 162 -6.05 -16.68 -1.62
C LYS A 162 -5.95 -16.70 -0.10
N GLU A 163 -6.87 -17.45 0.50
CA GLU A 163 -6.83 -17.75 1.92
C GLU A 163 -6.10 -19.07 2.14
N PHE A 164 -5.02 -19.03 2.91
CA PHE A 164 -4.27 -20.22 3.30
C PHE A 164 -4.40 -20.41 4.80
N LYS A 165 -4.75 -21.62 5.22
CA LYS A 165 -4.80 -22.02 6.64
C LYS A 165 -3.65 -22.93 6.99
N LYS A 166 -3.14 -23.69 6.03
CA LYS A 166 -2.06 -24.65 6.20
C LYS A 166 -0.98 -24.50 5.13
N SER A 167 0.21 -25.01 5.41
CA SER A 167 1.39 -24.86 4.55
C SER A 167 1.34 -25.73 3.29
N ASP A 168 0.68 -26.89 3.37
CA ASP A 168 0.42 -27.81 2.24
C ASP A 168 -0.52 -27.22 1.19
N GLU A 169 -1.40 -26.29 1.59
CA GLU A 169 -2.30 -25.56 0.69
C GLU A 169 -1.57 -24.51 -0.19
N VAL A 170 -0.33 -24.16 0.14
CA VAL A 170 0.42 -23.08 -0.54
C VAL A 170 1.07 -23.60 -1.83
N ILE A 171 0.25 -23.85 -2.84
CA ILE A 171 0.70 -24.27 -4.17
C ILE A 171 0.33 -23.16 -5.18
N ILE A 172 1.35 -22.53 -5.76
CA ILE A 172 1.17 -21.37 -6.65
C ILE A 172 2.05 -21.53 -7.89
N GLU A 173 1.41 -21.77 -9.04
CA GLU A 173 2.13 -21.98 -10.32
C GLU A 173 2.81 -20.72 -10.84
N LYS A 174 2.26 -19.55 -10.52
CA LYS A 174 2.75 -18.26 -10.98
C LYS A 174 2.65 -17.23 -9.87
N VAL A 175 3.80 -16.91 -9.28
CA VAL A 175 3.94 -15.84 -8.29
C VAL A 175 4.91 -14.79 -8.82
N TYR A 176 4.62 -13.52 -8.61
CA TYR A 176 5.49 -12.43 -9.04
C TYR A 176 6.46 -12.07 -7.93
N ARG A 177 7.75 -12.00 -8.27
CA ARG A 177 8.81 -11.65 -7.33
C ARG A 177 9.00 -10.14 -7.25
N ILE A 178 8.67 -9.55 -6.11
CA ILE A 178 8.87 -8.11 -5.84
C ILE A 178 10.35 -7.84 -5.51
N ASN A 179 10.92 -8.67 -4.63
CA ASN A 179 12.32 -8.64 -4.23
C ASN A 179 12.79 -10.05 -3.80
N ASN A 180 13.93 -10.17 -3.10
CA ASN A 180 14.47 -11.48 -2.70
C ASN A 180 13.69 -12.19 -1.58
N SER A 181 12.87 -11.46 -0.83
CA SER A 181 12.12 -11.97 0.32
C SER A 181 10.60 -11.76 0.19
N THR A 182 10.11 -11.15 -0.88
CA THR A 182 8.70 -10.76 -1.04
C THR A 182 8.14 -11.15 -2.39
N TYR A 183 6.97 -11.78 -2.33
CA TYR A 183 6.26 -12.38 -3.46
C TYR A 183 4.80 -11.95 -3.45
N ILE A 184 4.20 -11.77 -4.63
CA ILE A 184 2.79 -11.45 -4.78
C ILE A 184 2.10 -12.38 -5.77
N ASP A 185 1.01 -12.99 -5.30
CA ASP A 185 0.09 -13.81 -6.08
C ASP A 185 -1.21 -13.02 -6.30
N THR A 186 -1.67 -13.00 -7.56
CA THR A 186 -2.86 -12.25 -7.99
C THR A 186 -4.03 -13.13 -8.37
N GLN A 187 -3.83 -14.46 -8.35
CA GLN A 187 -4.90 -15.40 -8.59
C GLN A 187 -5.92 -15.29 -7.46
N LYS A 188 -7.21 -15.25 -7.82
CA LYS A 188 -8.29 -15.38 -6.83
C LYS A 188 -8.41 -16.84 -6.42
N SER A 189 -8.92 -17.10 -5.22
CA SER A 189 -9.38 -18.46 -4.88
C SER A 189 -10.47 -18.85 -5.88
N GLU A 190 -10.31 -20.02 -6.51
CA GLU A 190 -11.45 -20.68 -7.14
C GLU A 190 -12.39 -21.10 -6.01
N VAL A 191 -13.64 -20.63 -6.07
CA VAL A 191 -14.72 -20.98 -5.13
C VAL A 191 -15.44 -22.20 -5.70
#